data_AF-A0A2V2UF28-F1
#
_entry.id   AF-A0A2V2UF28-F1
#
_cell.length_a   1.000
_cell.length_b   1.000
_cell.length_c   1.000
_cell.angle_alpha   90.00
_cell.angle_beta   90.00
_cell.angle_gamma   90.00
#
_symmetry.space_group_name_H-M   'P 1'
#
loop_
_entity.id
_entity.type
_entity.pdbx_description
1 polymer ?
#
loop_
_entity_poly.entity_id
_entity_poly.type
_entity_poly.pdbx_seq_one_letter_code
_entity_poly.pdbx_strand_id
1 'polypeptide(L)'
;MLTRLLMWDNILHRRGLEVEAARKRRGKPLQPDGLFAFDDVEPDDREVSDYRARRQRQRHARQLHACIIPEGETGEIIDGDAQLSQKPLFASSVVKSDPYFQELGVLRDALVVEGREVNAPAIQCVEEQMRRRMQQLRSDERKAAKAEARREQWLLEQHPYLDGVALAGLPLSKLGLSEDEEFTRLAEEHTVLAASPEKNAEALAAKEQCLKARAAQLAAAVVRQEAALREQMPYLMHLPFDVALRELHWRAIPSLWLSCEARGSVRGPRPCWRRGGKAAGESDAGFGEENCGGRGGGPAPRACGNREPA
;
A
#
# COMPACT_ATOMS: atom_id res chain seq x y z
N MET A 1 19.53 -33.08 20.03
CA MET A 1 18.41 -32.20 19.63
C MET A 1 17.03 -32.80 19.93
N LEU A 2 16.85 -34.13 19.85
CA LEU A 2 15.57 -34.81 20.14
C LEU A 2 15.04 -34.65 21.58
N THR A 3 15.91 -34.49 22.57
CA THR A 3 15.52 -34.35 23.99
C THR A 3 14.87 -33.01 24.34
N ARG A 4 15.19 -31.94 23.60
CA ARG A 4 14.67 -30.58 23.87
C ARG A 4 13.25 -30.40 23.31
N LEU A 5 12.94 -31.00 22.15
CA LEU A 5 11.59 -31.04 21.57
C LEU A 5 10.64 -31.88 22.43
N LEU A 6 11.06 -33.07 22.86
CA LEU A 6 10.26 -33.92 23.76
C LEU A 6 9.96 -33.24 25.11
N MET A 7 10.86 -32.38 25.59
CA MET A 7 10.65 -31.61 26.83
C MET A 7 9.60 -30.51 26.64
N TRP A 8 9.60 -29.80 25.51
CA TRP A 8 8.58 -28.78 25.22
C TRP A 8 7.21 -29.39 24.93
N ASP A 9 7.15 -30.52 24.22
CA ASP A 9 5.90 -31.24 23.97
C ASP A 9 5.28 -31.76 25.28
N ASN A 10 6.11 -32.26 26.22
CA ASN A 10 5.64 -32.65 27.55
C ASN A 10 5.10 -31.45 28.37
N ILE A 11 5.74 -30.28 28.27
CA ILE A 11 5.31 -29.07 28.98
C ILE A 11 3.97 -28.55 28.41
N LEU A 12 3.83 -28.52 27.09
CA LEU A 12 2.61 -28.11 26.41
C LEU A 12 1.46 -29.09 26.66
N HIS A 13 1.74 -30.39 26.62
CA HIS A 13 0.76 -31.43 26.91
C HIS A 13 0.27 -31.36 28.37
N ARG A 14 1.17 -31.17 29.33
CA ARG A 14 0.83 -31.02 30.75
C ARG A 14 -0.01 -29.76 31.01
N ARG A 15 0.35 -28.62 30.41
CA ARG A 15 -0.47 -27.40 30.46
C ARG A 15 -1.85 -27.59 29.83
N GLY A 16 -1.94 -28.31 28.71
CA GLY A 16 -3.22 -28.62 28.07
C GLY A 16 -4.16 -29.40 28.99
N LEU A 17 -3.63 -30.40 29.70
CA LEU A 17 -4.39 -31.18 30.68
C LEU A 17 -4.82 -30.34 31.90
N GLU A 18 -3.96 -29.44 32.37
CA GLU A 18 -4.29 -28.51 33.47
C GLU A 18 -5.40 -27.53 33.09
N VAL A 19 -5.38 -27.00 31.86
CA VAL A 19 -6.42 -26.11 31.33
C VAL A 19 -7.75 -26.83 31.17
N GLU A 20 -7.75 -28.04 30.61
CA GLU A 20 -8.97 -28.84 30.46
C GLU A 20 -9.53 -29.31 31.81
N ALA A 21 -8.67 -29.63 32.78
CA ALA A 21 -9.09 -29.91 34.15
C ALA A 21 -9.68 -28.67 34.85
N ALA A 22 -9.11 -27.48 34.63
CA ALA A 22 -9.64 -26.23 35.15
C ALA A 22 -10.99 -25.88 34.50
N ARG A 23 -11.16 -26.14 33.19
CA ARG A 23 -12.42 -25.97 32.47
C ARG A 23 -13.51 -26.89 33.02
N LYS A 24 -13.18 -28.15 33.31
CA LYS A 24 -14.13 -29.12 33.92
C LYS A 24 -14.53 -28.74 35.34
N ARG A 25 -13.63 -28.13 36.13
CA ARG A 25 -13.94 -27.61 37.49
C ARG A 25 -14.80 -26.35 37.49
N ARG A 26 -14.72 -25.54 36.43
CA ARG A 26 -15.46 -24.26 36.34
C ARG A 26 -16.96 -24.43 36.06
N GLY A 27 -17.43 -25.64 35.77
CA GLY A 27 -18.83 -25.90 35.43
C GLY A 27 -19.28 -25.13 34.17
N LYS A 28 -20.48 -25.41 33.66
CA LYS A 28 -21.09 -24.52 32.67
C LYS A 28 -21.48 -23.22 33.38
N PRO A 29 -21.29 -22.03 32.76
CA PRO A 29 -21.75 -20.78 33.36
C PRO A 29 -23.25 -20.91 33.68
N LEU A 30 -23.65 -20.49 34.87
CA LEU A 30 -25.07 -20.31 35.19
C LEU A 30 -25.64 -19.32 34.18
N GLN A 31 -26.73 -19.71 33.50
CA GLN A 31 -27.49 -18.79 32.68
C GLN A 31 -27.94 -17.61 33.55
N PRO A 32 -27.80 -16.35 33.10
CA PRO A 32 -28.31 -15.22 33.85
C PRO A 32 -29.84 -15.30 33.95
N ASP A 33 -30.36 -15.15 35.17
CA ASP A 33 -31.79 -15.03 35.42
C ASP A 33 -32.32 -13.76 34.73
N GLY A 34 -33.18 -13.96 33.74
CA GLY A 34 -33.91 -12.88 33.08
C GLY A 34 -33.38 -12.55 31.71
N LEU A 35 -33.86 -13.31 30.71
CA LEU A 35 -34.43 -12.82 29.45
C LEU A 35 -34.85 -14.06 28.64
N PHE A 36 -36.15 -14.39 28.71
CA PHE A 36 -36.86 -15.41 27.92
C PHE A 36 -36.17 -16.79 27.80
N ALA A 37 -36.63 -17.76 28.58
CA ALA A 37 -36.38 -19.17 28.29
C ALA A 37 -36.99 -19.48 26.92
N PHE A 38 -36.14 -19.58 25.89
CA PHE A 38 -36.51 -20.11 24.57
C PHE A 38 -36.67 -21.64 24.59
N ASP A 39 -36.60 -22.26 25.77
CA ASP A 39 -36.61 -23.72 25.95
C ASP A 39 -38.00 -24.37 25.89
N ASP A 40 -39.06 -23.61 25.60
CA ASP A 40 -40.40 -24.17 25.31
C ASP A 40 -40.75 -24.18 23.81
N VAL A 41 -39.80 -23.88 22.92
CA VAL A 41 -39.95 -24.17 21.49
C VAL A 41 -39.27 -25.51 21.22
N GLU A 42 -40.01 -26.60 21.41
CA GLU A 42 -39.73 -27.85 20.70
C GLU A 42 -39.60 -27.48 19.22
N PRO A 43 -38.41 -27.57 18.61
CA PRO A 43 -38.27 -27.31 17.19
C PRO A 43 -39.10 -28.39 16.49
N ASP A 44 -40.22 -28.01 15.90
CA ASP A 44 -41.04 -28.92 15.09
C ASP A 44 -40.07 -29.63 14.13
N ASP A 45 -40.03 -30.96 14.13
CA ASP A 45 -39.10 -31.76 13.31
C ASP A 45 -39.18 -31.36 11.82
N ARG A 46 -40.30 -30.74 11.42
CA ARG A 46 -40.46 -30.03 10.15
C ARG A 46 -39.47 -28.89 9.91
N GLU A 47 -39.21 -28.01 10.88
CA GLU A 47 -38.33 -26.84 10.73
C GLU A 47 -36.85 -27.24 10.59
N VAL A 48 -36.40 -28.25 11.34
CA VAL A 48 -35.03 -28.77 11.27
C VAL A 48 -34.80 -29.57 9.97
N SER A 49 -35.80 -30.34 9.55
CA SER A 49 -35.82 -31.02 8.24
C SER A 49 -35.78 -30.00 7.10
N ASP A 50 -36.53 -28.90 7.21
CA ASP A 50 -36.56 -27.83 6.23
C ASP A 50 -35.24 -27.06 6.14
N TYR A 51 -34.52 -26.87 7.25
CA TYR A 51 -33.18 -26.27 7.22
C TYR A 51 -32.17 -27.17 6.50
N ARG A 52 -32.14 -28.48 6.83
CA ARG A 52 -31.27 -29.45 6.13
C ARG A 52 -31.62 -29.54 4.65
N ALA A 53 -32.90 -29.60 4.31
CA ALA A 53 -33.38 -29.63 2.93
C ALA A 53 -33.05 -28.33 2.17
N ARG A 54 -33.14 -27.15 2.81
CA ARG A 54 -32.70 -25.87 2.20
C ARG A 54 -31.20 -25.88 1.91
N ARG A 55 -30.39 -26.31 2.89
CA ARG A 55 -28.93 -26.38 2.76
C ARG A 55 -28.51 -27.39 1.70
N GLN A 56 -29.17 -28.53 1.63
CA GLN A 56 -28.95 -29.57 0.61
C GLN A 56 -29.34 -29.04 -0.77
N ARG A 57 -30.52 -28.41 -0.92
CA ARG A 57 -30.95 -27.75 -2.16
C ARG A 57 -29.98 -26.67 -2.61
N GLN A 58 -29.42 -25.89 -1.68
CA GLN A 58 -28.45 -24.85 -1.99
C GLN A 58 -27.07 -25.43 -2.38
N ARG A 59 -26.67 -26.57 -1.80
CA ARG A 59 -25.51 -27.34 -2.26
C ARG A 59 -25.73 -27.91 -3.66
N HIS A 60 -26.87 -28.55 -3.91
CA HIS A 60 -27.24 -29.08 -5.23
C HIS A 60 -27.37 -27.97 -6.27
N ALA A 61 -27.94 -26.81 -5.94
CA ALA A 61 -27.99 -25.66 -6.85
C ALA A 61 -26.58 -25.19 -7.23
N ARG A 62 -25.65 -25.09 -6.27
CA ARG A 62 -24.23 -24.79 -6.57
C ARG A 62 -23.55 -25.89 -7.39
N GLN A 63 -23.96 -27.13 -7.22
CA GLN A 63 -23.49 -28.28 -7.99
C GLN A 63 -24.07 -28.30 -9.42
N LEU A 64 -25.32 -27.86 -9.62
CA LEU A 64 -25.97 -27.72 -10.91
C LEU A 64 -25.50 -26.47 -11.68
N HIS A 65 -25.01 -25.45 -10.97
CA HIS A 65 -24.29 -24.30 -11.55
C HIS A 65 -22.82 -24.60 -11.86
N ALA A 66 -22.33 -25.81 -11.58
CA ALA A 66 -21.13 -26.31 -12.23
C ALA A 66 -21.54 -26.74 -13.65
N CYS A 67 -21.53 -25.79 -14.58
CA CYS A 67 -21.64 -26.11 -15.99
C CYS A 67 -20.58 -27.16 -16.32
N ILE A 68 -21.03 -28.30 -16.85
CA ILE A 68 -20.16 -29.24 -17.55
C ILE A 68 -19.49 -28.43 -18.65
N ILE A 69 -18.19 -28.19 -18.49
CA ILE A 69 -17.36 -27.64 -19.56
C ILE A 69 -17.47 -28.68 -20.69
N PRO A 70 -17.93 -28.30 -21.90
CA PRO A 70 -18.06 -29.24 -22.99
C PRO A 70 -16.70 -29.91 -23.24
N GLU A 71 -16.69 -31.24 -23.18
CA GLU A 71 -15.55 -32.07 -23.55
C GLU A 71 -15.38 -32.00 -25.07
N GLY A 72 -14.79 -30.90 -25.53
CA GLY A 72 -14.65 -30.57 -26.94
C GLY A 72 -13.42 -29.72 -27.15
N GLU A 73 -12.30 -30.23 -26.64
CA GLU A 73 -10.90 -29.93 -26.93
C GLU A 73 -10.13 -30.36 -25.67
N THR A 74 -9.90 -31.66 -25.55
CA THR A 74 -8.83 -32.18 -24.69
C THR A 74 -7.51 -31.73 -25.31
N GLY A 75 -7.18 -30.45 -25.14
CA GLY A 75 -5.79 -30.05 -25.06
C GLY A 75 -5.21 -30.86 -23.91
N GLU A 76 -4.33 -31.79 -24.22
CA GLU A 76 -3.53 -32.50 -23.23
C GLU A 76 -3.10 -31.48 -22.19
N ILE A 77 -3.51 -31.68 -20.94
CA ILE A 77 -2.88 -30.99 -19.82
C ILE A 77 -1.52 -31.65 -19.75
N ILE A 78 -0.59 -31.14 -20.55
CA ILE A 78 0.82 -31.41 -20.40
C ILE A 78 1.09 -30.88 -18.99
N ASP A 79 1.25 -31.79 -18.03
CA ASP A 79 1.96 -31.53 -16.77
C ASP A 79 3.43 -31.27 -17.13
N GLY A 80 3.66 -30.27 -17.98
CA GLY A 80 4.96 -29.67 -18.14
C GLY A 80 5.16 -28.92 -16.85
N ASP A 81 6.04 -29.45 -15.99
CA ASP A 81 6.64 -28.76 -14.86
C ASP A 81 6.55 -27.27 -15.12
N ALA A 82 5.65 -26.60 -14.40
CA ALA A 82 5.29 -25.23 -14.69
C ALA A 82 6.56 -24.40 -14.58
N GLN A 83 7.23 -24.21 -15.71
CA GLN A 83 8.26 -23.24 -15.94
C GLN A 83 7.51 -21.93 -15.79
N LEU A 84 7.37 -21.50 -14.53
CA LEU A 84 6.69 -20.30 -14.10
C LEU A 84 7.09 -19.23 -15.09
N SER A 85 6.12 -18.76 -15.87
CA SER A 85 6.34 -17.78 -16.94
C SER A 85 7.30 -16.72 -16.41
N GLN A 86 8.55 -16.75 -16.88
CA GLN A 86 9.62 -15.83 -16.51
C GLN A 86 9.38 -14.42 -17.08
N LYS A 87 8.10 -14.05 -17.28
CA LYS A 87 7.72 -12.67 -17.55
C LYS A 87 8.22 -11.86 -16.35
N PRO A 88 9.11 -10.88 -16.56
CA PRO A 88 9.56 -10.03 -15.48
C PRO A 88 8.32 -9.38 -14.88
N LEU A 89 8.00 -9.78 -13.66
CA LEU A 89 7.03 -9.08 -12.85
C LEU A 89 7.64 -7.71 -12.61
N PHE A 90 7.26 -6.72 -13.41
CA PHE A 90 7.60 -5.33 -13.11
C PHE A 90 7.11 -5.07 -11.68
N ALA A 91 8.06 -4.88 -10.77
CA ALA A 91 7.76 -4.58 -9.39
C ALA A 91 7.06 -3.21 -9.36
N SER A 92 5.84 -3.19 -8.82
CA SER A 92 5.11 -1.96 -8.47
C SER A 92 6.03 -1.03 -7.66
N SER A 93 5.82 0.28 -7.73
CA SER A 93 6.56 1.25 -6.91
C SER A 93 6.52 0.86 -5.43
N VAL A 94 5.38 0.35 -4.95
CA VAL A 94 5.17 -0.12 -3.57
C VAL A 94 6.04 -1.32 -3.22
N VAL A 95 6.25 -2.26 -4.14
CA VAL A 95 7.12 -3.41 -3.92
C VAL A 95 8.58 -2.98 -3.84
N LYS A 96 8.97 -1.96 -4.61
CA LYS A 96 10.32 -1.41 -4.59
C LYS A 96 10.60 -0.58 -3.35
N SER A 97 9.59 0.07 -2.78
CA SER A 97 9.74 0.88 -1.57
C SER A 97 9.52 0.10 -0.26
N ASP A 98 9.05 -1.15 -0.32
CA ASP A 98 8.86 -2.00 0.87
C ASP A 98 10.20 -2.38 1.55
N PRO A 99 10.44 -1.97 2.81
CA PRO A 99 11.70 -2.24 3.50
C PRO A 99 12.02 -3.73 3.65
N TYR A 100 11.01 -4.54 3.98
CA TYR A 100 11.18 -5.98 4.17
C TYR A 100 11.56 -6.69 2.85
N PHE A 101 10.92 -6.33 1.73
CA PHE A 101 11.30 -6.83 0.42
C PHE A 101 12.73 -6.44 0.02
N GLN A 102 13.18 -5.23 0.36
CA GLN A 102 14.56 -4.79 0.12
C GLN A 102 15.57 -5.61 0.95
N GLU A 103 15.29 -5.84 2.23
CA GLU A 103 16.14 -6.66 3.11
C GLU A 103 16.29 -8.10 2.60
N LEU A 104 15.21 -8.71 2.11
CA LEU A 104 15.26 -10.03 1.47
C LEU A 104 16.12 -10.02 0.20
N GLY A 105 16.08 -8.94 -0.57
CA GLY A 105 16.95 -8.75 -1.74
C GLY A 105 18.43 -8.74 -1.36
N VAL A 106 18.80 -7.98 -0.31
CA VAL A 106 20.17 -7.94 0.21
C VAL A 106 20.62 -9.31 0.71
N LEU A 107 19.75 -10.03 1.43
CA LEU A 107 20.06 -11.38 1.92
C LEU A 107 20.28 -12.37 0.77
N ARG A 108 19.43 -12.33 -0.25
CA ARG A 108 19.60 -13.15 -1.45
C ARG A 108 20.94 -12.87 -2.12
N ASP A 109 21.27 -11.59 -2.31
CA ASP A 109 22.50 -11.19 -2.98
C ASP A 109 23.75 -11.63 -2.20
N ALA A 110 23.72 -11.54 -0.86
CA ALA A 110 24.78 -12.06 0.01
C ALA A 110 24.95 -13.59 -0.15
N LEU A 111 23.86 -14.36 -0.12
CA LEU A 111 23.91 -15.82 -0.29
C LEU A 111 24.44 -16.23 -1.67
N VAL A 112 24.12 -15.47 -2.71
CA VAL A 112 24.65 -15.69 -4.07
C VAL A 112 26.15 -15.44 -4.13
N VAL A 113 26.64 -14.38 -3.47
CA VAL A 113 28.08 -14.05 -3.39
C VAL A 113 28.85 -15.11 -2.60
N GLU A 114 28.30 -15.62 -1.50
CA GLU A 114 28.91 -16.67 -0.68
C GLU A 114 29.02 -18.02 -1.42
N GLY A 115 28.14 -18.28 -2.38
CA GLY A 115 28.22 -19.44 -3.26
C GLY A 115 26.85 -19.97 -3.67
N ARG A 116 26.49 -19.75 -4.94
CA ARG A 116 25.17 -20.12 -5.49
C ARG A 116 24.79 -21.58 -5.28
N GLU A 117 25.71 -22.50 -5.56
CA GLU A 117 25.42 -23.95 -5.50
C GLU A 117 25.27 -24.44 -4.05
N VAL A 118 26.15 -23.95 -3.16
CA VAL A 118 26.13 -24.33 -1.73
C VAL A 118 24.88 -23.78 -1.05
N ASN A 119 24.51 -22.54 -1.39
CA ASN A 119 23.38 -21.83 -0.80
C ASN A 119 22.08 -21.99 -1.59
N ALA A 120 22.02 -22.86 -2.61
CA ALA A 120 20.85 -23.07 -3.46
C ALA A 120 19.51 -23.21 -2.68
N PRO A 121 19.39 -24.05 -1.64
CA PRO A 121 18.13 -24.16 -0.89
C PRO A 121 17.78 -22.90 -0.10
N ALA A 122 18.79 -22.19 0.43
CA ALA A 122 18.59 -20.94 1.16
C ALA A 122 18.14 -19.81 0.22
N ILE A 123 18.77 -19.71 -0.96
CA ILE A 123 18.41 -18.76 -2.02
C ILE A 123 16.96 -19.00 -2.46
N GLN A 124 16.57 -20.25 -2.72
CA GLN A 124 15.18 -20.60 -3.08
C GLN A 124 14.17 -20.21 -1.99
N CYS A 125 14.52 -20.43 -0.71
CA CYS A 125 13.67 -20.03 0.40
C CYS A 125 13.47 -18.50 0.45
N VAL A 126 14.55 -17.72 0.31
CA VAL A 126 14.48 -16.26 0.28
C VAL A 126 13.68 -15.76 -0.92
N GLU A 127 13.91 -16.33 -2.10
CA GLU A 127 13.15 -15.98 -3.31
C GLU A 127 11.65 -16.30 -3.19
N GLU A 128 11.30 -17.38 -2.51
CA GLU A 128 9.90 -17.72 -2.20
C GLU A 128 9.30 -16.73 -1.18
N GLN A 129 10.05 -16.30 -0.16
CA GLN A 129 9.61 -15.23 0.74
C GLN A 129 9.39 -13.91 -0.01
N MET A 130 10.29 -13.56 -0.92
CA MET A 130 10.13 -12.37 -1.77
C MET A 130 8.88 -12.47 -2.64
N ARG A 131 8.62 -13.63 -3.26
CA ARG A 131 7.40 -13.89 -4.05
C ARG A 131 6.13 -13.72 -3.20
N ARG A 132 6.09 -14.30 -2.01
CA ARG A 132 4.96 -14.18 -1.07
C ARG A 132 4.73 -12.74 -0.65
N ARG A 133 5.80 -12.01 -0.29
CA ARG A 133 5.69 -10.59 0.07
C ARG A 133 5.17 -9.75 -1.09
N MET A 134 5.66 -9.98 -2.30
CA MET A 134 5.16 -9.30 -3.50
C MET A 134 3.67 -9.56 -3.75
N GLN A 135 3.21 -10.81 -3.60
CA GLN A 135 1.79 -11.15 -3.74
C GLN A 135 0.94 -10.50 -2.64
N GLN A 136 1.42 -10.48 -1.40
CA GLN A 136 0.77 -9.80 -0.29
C GLN A 136 0.59 -8.31 -0.59
N LEU A 137 1.67 -7.61 -0.97
CA LEU A 137 1.63 -6.18 -1.29
C LEU A 137 0.63 -5.89 -2.41
N ARG A 138 0.60 -6.69 -3.49
CA ARG A 138 -0.39 -6.56 -4.58
C ARG A 138 -1.83 -6.78 -4.11
N SER A 139 -2.05 -7.78 -3.25
CA SER A 139 -3.35 -8.01 -2.63
C SER A 139 -3.79 -6.78 -1.83
N ASP A 140 -2.87 -6.20 -1.07
CA ASP A 140 -3.14 -5.09 -0.18
C ASP A 140 -3.38 -3.79 -0.99
N GLU A 141 -2.61 -3.53 -2.06
CA GLU A 141 -2.88 -2.48 -3.04
C GLU A 141 -4.29 -2.62 -3.64
N ARG A 142 -4.68 -3.82 -4.08
CA ARG A 142 -6.01 -4.06 -4.64
C ARG A 142 -7.13 -3.83 -3.62
N LYS A 143 -6.91 -4.24 -2.36
CA LYS A 143 -7.87 -4.00 -1.27
C LYS A 143 -7.98 -2.50 -0.94
N ALA A 144 -6.87 -1.79 -0.90
CA ALA A 144 -6.82 -0.34 -0.69
C ALA A 144 -7.55 0.40 -1.80
N ALA A 145 -7.24 0.12 -3.07
CA ALA A 145 -7.92 0.71 -4.22
C ALA A 145 -9.44 0.43 -4.21
N LYS A 146 -9.85 -0.79 -3.83
CA LYS A 146 -11.27 -1.12 -3.68
C LYS A 146 -11.94 -0.35 -2.52
N ALA A 147 -11.22 -0.13 -1.42
CA ALA A 147 -11.73 0.65 -0.30
C ALA A 147 -11.88 2.12 -0.66
N GLU A 148 -10.91 2.70 -1.38
CA GLU A 148 -10.99 4.06 -1.91
C GLU A 148 -12.14 4.20 -2.90
N ALA A 149 -12.28 3.29 -3.87
CA ALA A 149 -13.39 3.30 -4.82
C ALA A 149 -14.77 3.26 -4.14
N ARG A 150 -14.91 2.50 -3.04
CA ARG A 150 -16.15 2.49 -2.24
C ARG A 150 -16.41 3.82 -1.55
N ARG A 151 -15.36 4.48 -1.04
CA ARG A 151 -15.48 5.81 -0.43
C ARG A 151 -15.89 6.86 -1.47
N GLU A 152 -15.27 6.82 -2.64
CA GLU A 152 -15.63 7.68 -3.78
C GLU A 152 -17.08 7.46 -4.22
N GLN A 153 -17.50 6.21 -4.37
CA GLN A 153 -18.88 5.87 -4.72
C GLN A 153 -19.87 6.39 -3.69
N TRP A 154 -19.59 6.20 -2.40
CA TRP A 154 -20.44 6.72 -1.33
C TRP A 154 -20.54 8.26 -1.37
N LEU A 155 -19.43 8.96 -1.64
CA LEU A 155 -19.45 10.43 -1.80
C LEU A 155 -20.25 10.87 -3.03
N LEU A 156 -20.16 10.14 -4.15
CA LEU A 156 -20.96 10.41 -5.35
C LEU A 156 -22.45 10.15 -5.11
N GLU A 157 -22.80 9.13 -4.33
CA GLU A 157 -24.19 8.86 -3.93
C GLU A 157 -24.78 10.02 -3.10
N GLN A 158 -23.97 10.64 -2.23
CA GLN A 158 -24.40 11.83 -1.46
C GLN A 158 -24.40 13.11 -2.31
N HIS A 159 -23.52 13.20 -3.31
CA HIS A 159 -23.34 14.38 -4.15
C HIS A 159 -23.36 14.03 -5.65
N PRO A 160 -24.50 13.60 -6.22
CA PRO A 160 -24.57 13.12 -7.61
C PRO A 160 -24.19 14.18 -8.65
N TYR A 161 -24.42 15.46 -8.33
CA TYR A 161 -24.04 16.59 -9.17
C TYR A 161 -22.53 16.77 -9.32
N LEU A 162 -21.69 16.08 -8.55
CA LEU A 162 -20.24 16.11 -8.72
C LEU A 162 -19.71 15.04 -9.70
N ASP A 163 -20.58 14.16 -10.21
CA ASP A 163 -20.16 13.15 -11.18
C ASP A 163 -19.66 13.81 -12.49
N GLY A 164 -18.55 13.29 -13.02
CA GLY A 164 -17.89 13.81 -14.22
C GLY A 164 -17.22 15.20 -14.07
N VAL A 165 -17.23 15.81 -12.88
CA VAL A 165 -16.59 17.12 -12.68
C VAL A 165 -15.06 16.96 -12.53
N ALA A 166 -14.30 17.69 -13.35
CA ALA A 166 -12.85 17.66 -13.30
C ALA A 166 -12.31 18.50 -12.12
N LEU A 167 -11.96 17.83 -11.01
CA LEU A 167 -11.47 18.46 -9.77
C LEU A 167 -9.94 18.45 -9.69
N ALA A 168 -9.29 19.03 -10.70
CA ALA A 168 -7.82 19.07 -10.84
C ALA A 168 -7.14 17.68 -10.77
N GLY A 169 -7.86 16.62 -11.17
CA GLY A 169 -7.38 15.24 -11.11
C GLY A 169 -7.39 14.62 -9.70
N LEU A 170 -7.98 15.31 -8.72
CA LEU A 170 -8.12 14.81 -7.37
C LEU A 170 -9.46 14.04 -7.20
N PRO A 171 -9.45 12.91 -6.47
CA PRO A 171 -10.67 12.20 -6.13
C PRO A 171 -11.45 12.94 -5.02
N LEU A 172 -12.77 12.74 -4.91
CA LEU A 172 -13.65 13.49 -4.01
C LEU A 172 -13.25 13.32 -2.54
N SER A 173 -12.78 12.12 -2.17
CA SER A 173 -12.32 11.81 -0.80
C SER A 173 -11.14 12.65 -0.35
N LYS A 174 -10.41 13.29 -1.28
CA LYS A 174 -9.23 14.09 -1.00
C LYS A 174 -9.50 15.60 -0.90
N LEU A 175 -10.75 16.03 -1.11
CA LEU A 175 -11.16 17.44 -1.12
C LEU A 175 -11.64 17.97 0.23
N GLY A 176 -11.97 17.08 1.19
CA GLY A 176 -12.48 17.50 2.49
C GLY A 176 -13.86 18.18 2.40
N LEU A 177 -14.75 17.72 1.53
CA LEU A 177 -16.07 18.34 1.30
C LEU A 177 -16.90 18.51 2.58
N SER A 178 -16.76 17.58 3.54
CA SER A 178 -17.46 17.62 4.83
C SER A 178 -16.88 18.66 5.82
N GLU A 179 -15.64 19.09 5.61
CA GLU A 179 -14.95 20.07 6.46
C GLU A 179 -15.22 21.52 6.00
N ASP A 180 -15.69 21.70 4.77
CA ASP A 180 -15.98 23.01 4.21
C ASP A 180 -17.40 23.49 4.52
N GLU A 181 -17.51 24.48 5.41
CA GLU A 181 -18.79 25.03 5.87
C GLU A 181 -19.65 25.62 4.74
N GLU A 182 -19.02 26.22 3.72
CA GLU A 182 -19.75 26.78 2.58
C GLU A 182 -20.36 25.66 1.71
N PHE A 183 -19.61 24.60 1.45
CA PHE A 183 -20.08 23.44 0.71
C PHE A 183 -21.22 22.72 1.46
N THR A 184 -21.06 22.48 2.77
CA THR A 184 -22.11 21.81 3.56
C THR A 184 -23.39 22.62 3.60
N ARG A 185 -23.31 23.95 3.81
CA ARG A 185 -24.48 24.84 3.75
C ARG A 185 -25.17 24.79 2.39
N LEU A 186 -24.42 24.87 1.30
CA LEU A 186 -24.98 24.80 -0.06
C LEU A 186 -25.61 23.42 -0.35
N ALA A 187 -25.03 22.34 0.18
CA ALA A 187 -25.55 20.99 0.02
C ALA A 187 -26.87 20.81 0.81
N GLU A 188 -26.96 21.34 2.03
CA GLU A 188 -28.20 21.36 2.81
C GLU A 188 -29.31 22.11 2.07
N GLU A 189 -29.03 23.32 1.57
CA GLU A 189 -29.97 24.09 0.77
C GLU A 189 -30.42 23.33 -0.50
N HIS A 190 -29.50 22.61 -1.16
CA HIS A 190 -29.83 21.75 -2.30
C HIS A 190 -30.77 20.62 -1.89
N THR A 191 -30.54 19.95 -0.77
CA THR A 191 -31.44 18.88 -0.29
C THR A 191 -32.86 19.38 -0.01
N VAL A 192 -33.00 20.59 0.55
CA VAL A 192 -34.31 21.22 0.78
C VAL A 192 -35.02 21.53 -0.54
N LEU A 193 -34.30 22.08 -1.53
CA LEU A 193 -34.86 22.37 -2.84
C LEU A 193 -35.21 21.10 -3.63
N ALA A 194 -34.43 20.03 -3.44
CA ALA A 194 -34.59 18.74 -4.09
C ALA A 194 -35.85 17.98 -3.62
N ALA A 195 -36.44 18.37 -2.49
CA ALA A 195 -37.74 17.84 -2.06
C ALA A 195 -38.91 18.23 -2.99
N SER A 196 -38.74 19.25 -3.84
CA SER A 196 -39.74 19.68 -4.84
C SER A 196 -39.08 20.04 -6.17
N PRO A 197 -38.56 19.06 -6.91
CA PRO A 197 -37.69 19.29 -8.07
C PRO A 197 -38.42 19.94 -9.25
N GLU A 198 -39.72 19.64 -9.44
CA GLU A 198 -40.52 20.16 -10.56
C GLU A 198 -40.70 21.68 -10.51
N LYS A 199 -40.80 22.26 -9.31
CA LYS A 199 -40.99 23.70 -9.11
C LYS A 199 -39.68 24.47 -9.01
N ASN A 200 -38.60 23.78 -8.64
CA ASN A 200 -37.32 24.37 -8.28
C ASN A 200 -36.20 24.04 -9.28
N ALA A 201 -36.51 23.55 -10.47
CA ALA A 201 -35.51 23.06 -11.43
C ALA A 201 -34.39 24.08 -11.73
N GLU A 202 -34.73 25.34 -12.00
CA GLU A 202 -33.74 26.39 -12.27
C GLU A 202 -32.90 26.72 -11.02
N ALA A 203 -33.54 26.80 -9.85
CA ALA A 203 -32.85 27.06 -8.59
C ALA A 203 -31.90 25.92 -8.22
N LEU A 204 -32.30 24.67 -8.46
CA LEU A 204 -31.47 23.48 -8.27
C LEU A 204 -30.26 23.50 -9.20
N ALA A 205 -30.46 23.75 -10.49
CA ALA A 205 -29.36 23.85 -11.44
C ALA A 205 -28.36 24.94 -11.06
N ALA A 206 -28.84 26.11 -10.62
CA ALA A 206 -27.98 27.19 -10.14
C ALA A 206 -27.20 26.78 -8.88
N LYS A 207 -27.85 26.10 -7.92
CA LYS A 207 -27.19 25.61 -6.70
C LYS A 207 -26.16 24.53 -6.98
N GLU A 208 -26.45 23.60 -7.89
CA GLU A 208 -25.50 22.58 -8.35
C GLU A 208 -24.28 23.21 -9.02
N GLN A 209 -24.46 24.28 -9.80
CA GLN A 209 -23.33 25.03 -10.36
C GLN A 209 -22.48 25.68 -9.26
N CYS A 210 -23.10 26.27 -8.23
CA CYS A 210 -22.38 26.80 -7.08
C CYS A 210 -21.61 25.71 -6.32
N LEU A 211 -22.21 24.54 -6.12
CA LEU A 211 -21.56 23.39 -5.48
C LEU A 211 -20.37 22.87 -6.29
N LYS A 212 -20.53 22.74 -7.61
CA LYS A 212 -19.45 22.38 -8.54
C LYS A 212 -18.32 23.39 -8.50
N ALA A 213 -18.64 24.69 -8.52
CA ALA A 213 -17.67 25.76 -8.45
C ALA A 213 -16.90 25.73 -7.12
N ARG A 214 -17.60 25.51 -6.00
CA ARG A 214 -16.96 25.39 -4.69
C ARG A 214 -16.05 24.17 -4.60
N ALA A 215 -16.48 23.01 -5.08
CA ALA A 215 -15.65 21.81 -5.14
C ALA A 215 -14.37 22.05 -5.98
N ALA A 216 -14.48 22.74 -7.12
CA ALA A 216 -13.33 23.09 -7.95
C ALA A 216 -12.36 24.06 -7.23
N GLN A 217 -12.89 25.03 -6.45
CA GLN A 217 -12.07 25.92 -5.62
C GLN A 217 -11.32 25.14 -4.54
N LEU A 218 -11.98 24.19 -3.87
CA LEU A 218 -11.36 23.31 -2.88
C LEU A 218 -10.25 22.46 -3.51
N ALA A 219 -10.49 21.87 -4.68
CA ALA A 219 -9.48 21.13 -5.42
C ALA A 219 -8.25 21.99 -5.75
N ALA A 220 -8.48 23.22 -6.24
CA ALA A 220 -7.39 24.16 -6.50
C ALA A 220 -6.64 24.56 -5.22
N ALA A 221 -7.34 24.72 -4.09
CA ALA A 221 -6.72 25.02 -2.80
C ALA A 221 -5.85 23.86 -2.32
N VAL A 222 -6.32 22.61 -2.45
CA VAL A 222 -5.55 21.40 -2.13
C VAL A 222 -4.27 21.31 -2.96
N VAL A 223 -4.34 21.56 -4.27
CA VAL A 223 -3.16 21.56 -5.14
C VAL A 223 -2.18 22.66 -4.74
N ARG A 224 -2.66 23.88 -4.48
CA ARG A 224 -1.81 24.99 -4.03
C ARG A 224 -1.15 24.70 -2.69
N GLN A 225 -1.89 24.14 -1.74
CA GLN A 225 -1.36 23.77 -0.44
C GLN A 225 -0.25 22.73 -0.59
N GLU A 226 -0.48 21.68 -1.38
CA GLU A 226 0.52 20.65 -1.65
C GLU A 226 1.77 21.23 -2.32
N ALA A 227 1.62 22.14 -3.29
CA ALA A 227 2.73 22.82 -3.93
C ALA A 227 3.53 23.68 -2.94
N ALA A 228 2.86 24.48 -2.11
CA ALA A 228 3.50 25.30 -1.08
C ALA A 228 4.28 24.44 -0.07
N LEU A 229 3.77 23.25 0.27
CA LEU A 229 4.48 22.31 1.15
C LEU A 229 5.72 21.74 0.49
N ARG A 230 5.68 21.45 -0.82
CA ARG A 230 6.87 21.00 -1.57
C ARG A 230 7.93 22.09 -1.67
N GLU A 231 7.52 23.35 -1.82
CA GLU A 231 8.43 24.50 -1.82
C GLU A 231 9.08 24.72 -0.45
N GLN A 232 8.30 24.61 0.62
CA GLN A 232 8.82 24.75 1.99
C GLN A 232 9.77 23.60 2.37
N MET A 233 9.54 22.41 1.79
CA MET A 233 10.24 21.19 2.17
C MET A 233 10.90 20.51 0.95
N PRO A 234 11.86 21.19 0.27
CA PRO A 234 12.45 20.72 -0.98
C PRO A 234 13.35 19.48 -0.79
N TYR A 235 13.55 19.01 0.43
CA TYR A 235 14.27 17.77 0.74
C TYR A 235 13.35 16.55 0.86
N LEU A 236 12.02 16.75 0.88
CA LEU A 236 11.02 15.67 0.89
C LEU A 236 10.56 15.27 -0.52
N MET A 237 11.36 15.56 -1.56
CA MET A 237 10.99 15.38 -2.98
C MET A 237 10.44 14.01 -3.35
N HIS A 238 10.90 12.96 -2.66
CA HIS A 238 10.45 11.58 -2.84
C HIS A 238 10.16 11.00 -1.46
N LEU A 239 8.92 11.12 -0.99
CA LEU A 239 8.48 10.22 0.07
C LEU A 239 8.48 8.79 -0.50
N PRO A 240 8.90 7.78 0.30
CA PRO A 240 8.86 6.37 -0.11
C PRO A 240 7.43 5.86 -0.37
N PHE A 241 6.43 6.66 -0.02
CA PHE A 241 5.01 6.40 -0.23
C PHE A 241 4.40 7.58 -0.99
N ASP A 242 3.49 7.32 -1.93
CA ASP A 242 2.71 8.33 -2.66
C ASP A 242 1.67 9.02 -1.76
N VAL A 243 2.10 9.46 -0.56
CA VAL A 243 1.28 10.16 0.43
C VAL A 243 1.47 11.66 0.23
N ALA A 244 0.36 12.38 0.12
CA ALA A 244 0.39 13.83 -0.02
C ALA A 244 0.99 14.49 1.24
N LEU A 245 1.86 15.49 1.06
CA LEU A 245 2.52 16.19 2.17
C LEU A 245 1.51 16.84 3.12
N ARG A 246 0.34 17.24 2.61
CA ARG A 246 -0.75 17.79 3.43
C ARG A 246 -1.35 16.78 4.42
N GLU A 247 -1.32 15.49 4.12
CA GLU A 247 -1.90 14.44 4.97
C GLU A 247 -0.97 14.08 6.13
N LEU A 248 0.32 14.38 5.97
CA LEU A 248 1.29 14.31 7.04
C LEU A 248 0.95 15.44 8.02
N HIS A 249 0.44 15.13 9.20
CA HIS A 249 0.09 16.12 10.23
C HIS A 249 1.35 16.71 10.92
N TRP A 250 2.32 17.19 10.15
CA TRP A 250 3.61 17.72 10.63
C TRP A 250 3.45 18.93 11.56
N ARG A 251 2.35 19.70 11.44
CA ARG A 251 2.01 20.81 12.35
C ARG A 251 1.62 20.36 13.76
N ALA A 252 1.20 19.12 13.92
CA ALA A 252 0.81 18.58 15.23
C ALA A 252 2.00 18.06 16.05
N ILE A 253 3.20 17.98 15.44
CA ILE A 253 4.42 17.48 16.11
C ILE A 253 5.53 18.53 15.96
N PRO A 254 5.62 19.50 16.91
CA PRO A 254 6.58 20.62 16.83
C PRO A 254 8.04 20.18 16.66
N SER A 255 8.43 19.05 17.25
CA SER A 255 9.79 18.51 17.16
C SER A 255 10.19 18.05 15.76
N LEU A 256 9.23 17.54 14.97
CA LEU A 256 9.44 17.13 13.59
C LEU A 256 9.55 18.34 12.65
N TRP A 257 8.76 19.38 12.89
CA TRP A 257 8.80 20.64 12.14
C TRP A 257 10.13 21.40 12.34
N LEU A 258 10.56 21.58 13.59
CA LEU A 258 11.83 22.26 13.92
C LEU A 258 13.05 21.53 13.36
N SER A 259 13.07 20.19 13.41
CA SER A 259 14.16 19.36 12.86
C SER A 259 14.25 19.39 11.33
N CYS A 260 13.16 19.76 10.69
CA CYS A 260 13.02 19.91 9.24
C CYS A 260 13.51 21.30 8.80
N GLU A 261 13.03 22.35 9.48
CA GLU A 261 13.44 23.75 9.27
C GLU A 261 14.95 23.95 9.51
N ALA A 262 15.51 23.28 10.54
CA ALA A 262 16.94 23.27 10.81
C ALA A 262 17.78 22.65 9.68
N ARG A 263 17.23 21.71 8.90
CA ARG A 263 17.88 21.11 7.73
C ARG A 263 17.72 21.97 6.46
N GLY A 264 16.64 22.74 6.36
CA GLY A 264 16.40 23.69 5.25
C GLY A 264 17.22 25.00 5.35
N SER A 265 17.70 25.37 6.53
CA SER A 265 18.52 26.58 6.75
C SER A 265 19.99 26.43 6.32
N VAL A 266 20.46 25.21 6.06
CA VAL A 266 21.85 24.97 5.64
C VAL A 266 21.98 25.21 4.13
N ARG A 267 22.17 26.47 3.73
CA ARG A 267 22.94 26.81 2.51
C ARG A 267 24.42 26.44 2.74
N GLY A 268 24.69 25.16 2.92
CA GLY A 268 26.03 24.58 3.07
C GLY A 268 26.24 23.50 2.02
N PRO A 269 27.49 23.22 1.62
CA PRO A 269 27.78 22.35 0.50
C PRO A 269 27.20 20.96 0.75
N ARG A 270 26.65 20.37 -0.32
CA ARG A 270 26.08 19.02 -0.35
C ARG A 270 26.96 18.04 0.44
N PRO A 271 26.40 17.15 1.28
CA PRO A 271 27.19 16.09 1.85
C PRO A 271 27.63 15.18 0.71
N CYS A 272 28.91 15.26 0.35
CA CYS A 272 29.58 14.20 -0.39
C CYS A 272 29.40 12.93 0.44
N TRP A 273 28.57 12.01 -0.05
CA TRP A 273 28.62 10.63 0.37
C TRP A 273 30.05 10.15 0.10
N ARG A 274 30.86 10.17 1.15
CA ARG A 274 32.25 9.72 1.15
C ARG A 274 32.19 8.23 0.84
N ARG A 275 32.39 7.90 -0.44
CA ARG A 275 32.71 6.55 -0.90
C ARG A 275 33.89 6.10 -0.04
N GLY A 276 33.68 5.05 0.75
CA GLY A 276 34.69 4.50 1.65
C GLY A 276 35.89 4.01 0.85
N GLY A 277 36.90 4.88 0.70
CA GLY A 277 38.25 4.52 0.30
C GLY A 277 39.08 4.43 1.57
N LYS A 278 39.56 3.23 1.88
CA LYS A 278 40.57 2.97 2.91
C LYS A 278 41.81 3.82 2.65
N ALA A 279 42.17 4.68 3.60
CA ALA A 279 43.56 5.06 3.90
C ALA A 279 43.96 4.25 5.14
N ALA A 280 45.19 3.87 5.43
CA ALA A 280 46.48 3.80 4.74
C ALA A 280 47.35 3.00 5.74
N GLY A 281 48.33 2.24 5.26
CA GLY A 281 49.37 1.63 6.08
C GLY A 281 50.69 1.87 5.38
N GLU A 282 51.43 2.86 5.87
CA GLU A 282 52.76 3.29 5.45
C GLU A 282 53.86 2.27 5.80
N SER A 283 54.88 2.21 4.95
CA SER A 283 56.31 1.89 5.16
C SER A 283 56.85 1.37 3.81
N ASP A 284 58.03 1.67 3.32
CA ASP A 284 59.13 2.56 3.69
C ASP A 284 60.04 2.62 2.45
N ALA A 285 60.86 3.67 2.38
CA ALA A 285 62.15 3.78 1.70
C ALA A 285 62.42 3.04 0.35
N GLY A 286 62.79 3.81 -0.68
CA GLY A 286 63.38 3.25 -1.90
C GLY A 286 63.84 4.30 -2.92
N PHE A 287 65.00 4.90 -2.65
CA PHE A 287 65.75 5.79 -3.53
C PHE A 287 66.18 5.07 -4.83
N GLY A 288 66.08 5.76 -5.97
CA GLY A 288 66.53 5.23 -7.28
C GLY A 288 66.33 6.24 -8.40
N GLU A 289 67.36 7.07 -8.63
CA GLU A 289 67.55 7.88 -9.83
C GLU A 289 67.56 7.01 -11.09
N GLU A 290 66.97 7.48 -12.20
CA GLU A 290 67.67 7.64 -13.49
C GLU A 290 66.75 8.11 -14.65
N ASN A 291 67.16 9.24 -15.23
CA ASN A 291 67.21 9.59 -16.66
C ASN A 291 65.95 9.79 -17.53
N CYS A 292 65.71 11.09 -17.79
CA CYS A 292 65.84 11.79 -19.08
C CYS A 292 64.96 11.47 -20.32
N GLY A 293 64.30 12.55 -20.77
CA GLY A 293 64.02 12.89 -22.18
C GLY A 293 62.52 12.85 -22.51
N GLY A 294 61.82 13.91 -22.89
CA GLY A 294 62.20 15.22 -23.40
C GLY A 294 61.32 15.56 -24.61
N ARG A 295 60.70 16.75 -24.59
CA ARG A 295 60.04 17.48 -25.72
C ARG A 295 58.67 16.91 -26.16
N GLY A 296 57.65 17.69 -26.49
CA GLY A 296 57.45 19.14 -26.59
C GLY A 296 55.94 19.40 -26.61
N GLY A 297 55.47 20.54 -26.09
CA GLY A 297 55.10 21.66 -26.95
C GLY A 297 53.59 21.68 -27.19
N GLY A 298 52.86 22.57 -26.49
CA GLY A 298 51.45 22.88 -26.74
C GLY A 298 51.24 23.62 -28.08
N PRO A 299 50.13 24.35 -28.32
CA PRO A 299 49.10 24.76 -27.35
C PRO A 299 47.63 24.61 -27.85
N ALA A 300 46.67 24.79 -26.94
CA ALA A 300 45.31 25.27 -27.26
C ALA A 300 45.34 26.81 -27.48
N PRO A 301 44.24 27.57 -27.71
CA PRO A 301 42.84 27.24 -28.00
C PRO A 301 42.30 28.06 -29.21
N ARG A 302 41.00 27.95 -29.55
CA ARG A 302 40.21 29.11 -30.06
C ARG A 302 38.71 28.87 -30.02
N ALA A 303 38.02 29.89 -29.49
CA ALA A 303 36.59 30.06 -29.45
C ALA A 303 36.08 30.80 -30.70
N CYS A 304 34.91 30.42 -31.20
CA CYS A 304 33.99 31.20 -32.04
C CYS A 304 32.59 30.63 -31.72
N GLY A 305 31.53 31.36 -31.40
CA GLY A 305 31.13 32.69 -31.84
C GLY A 305 29.78 32.56 -32.55
N ASN A 306 28.72 33.05 -31.93
CA ASN A 306 27.32 33.02 -32.39
C ASN A 306 27.10 33.60 -33.80
N ARG A 307 26.10 33.08 -34.52
CA ARG A 307 25.25 33.83 -35.46
C ARG A 307 23.97 33.07 -35.81
N GLU A 308 22.82 33.66 -35.47
CA GLU A 308 21.51 33.41 -36.08
C GLU A 308 21.51 33.89 -37.55
N PRO A 309 20.49 33.51 -38.33
CA PRO A 309 19.62 34.57 -38.84
C PRO A 309 18.11 34.24 -38.92
N ALA A 310 17.36 35.34 -38.87
CA ALA A 310 16.02 35.70 -39.39
C ALA A 310 15.19 34.64 -40.15
#